data_AF-A0A3B9X4P7-F1
#
_entry.id   AF-A0A3B9X4P7-F1
#
_cell.length_a   1.000
_cell.length_b   1.000
_cell.length_c   1.000
_cell.angle_alpha   90.00
_cell.angle_beta   90.00
_cell.angle_gamma   90.00
#
_symmetry.space_group_name_H-M   'P 1'
#
loop_
_entity.id
_entity.type
_entity.pdbx_description
1 polymer ?
#
loop_
_entity_poly.entity_id
_entity_poly.type
_entity_poly.pdbx_seq_one_letter_code
_entity_poly.pdbx_strand_id
1 'polypeptide(L)' 'MNKNENCVSEVVVQGRFSAITVCPECNLYNLHIGPMSFRLEAHILESVCEMFAEFNLNRQMPTEVTGKAMFKH' A
#
# COMPACT_ATOMS: atom_id res chain seq x y z
N MET A 1 -6.25 -29.17 15.11
CA MET A 1 -5.52 -28.51 16.23
C MET A 1 -5.20 -27.11 15.74
N ASN A 2 -6.12 -26.15 15.92
CA ASN A 2 -5.94 -24.78 15.46
C ASN A 2 -5.04 -24.06 16.45
N LYS A 3 -3.72 -24.14 16.25
CA LYS A 3 -2.81 -23.17 16.81
C LYS A 3 -3.13 -21.83 16.13
N ASN A 4 -3.92 -20.99 16.80
CA ASN A 4 -3.86 -19.54 16.56
C ASN A 4 -2.50 -19.09 17.07
N GLU A 5 -1.44 -19.38 16.30
CA GLU A 5 -0.22 -18.59 16.37
C GLU A 5 -0.64 -17.20 15.90
N ASN A 6 -0.44 -16.18 16.74
CA ASN A 6 -0.80 -14.81 16.39
C ASN A 6 -0.05 -14.47 15.09
N CYS A 7 -0.77 -14.23 13.99
CA CYS A 7 -0.15 -13.86 12.71
C CYS A 7 0.77 -12.67 12.95
N VAL A 8 2.07 -12.85 12.76
CA VAL A 8 3.03 -11.75 12.84
C VAL A 8 3.09 -11.13 11.46
N SER A 9 2.65 -9.88 11.35
CA SER A 9 2.82 -9.10 10.14
C SER A 9 4.10 -8.29 10.23
N GLU A 10 4.91 -8.33 9.18
CA GLU A 10 6.14 -7.54 9.05
C GLU A 10 5.97 -6.43 8.03
N VAL A 11 6.68 -5.31 8.22
CA VAL A 11 6.68 -4.19 7.29
C VAL A 11 7.69 -4.45 6.19
N VAL A 12 7.24 -4.54 4.94
CA VAL A 12 8.11 -4.75 3.77
C VAL A 12 8.45 -3.45 3.05
N VAL A 13 7.55 -2.47 3.10
CA VAL A 13 7.76 -1.14 2.52
C VAL A 13 7.18 -0.11 3.46
N GLN A 14 7.94 0.96 3.73
CA GLN A 14 7.48 2.08 4.53
C GLN A 14 7.76 3.40 3.82
N GLY A 15 6.70 4.14 3.53
CA GLY A 15 6.73 5.51 3.06
C GLY A 15 6.32 6.48 4.17
N ARG A 16 6.25 7.77 3.82
CA ARG A 16 5.88 8.84 4.76
C ARG A 16 4.42 8.75 5.24
N PHE A 17 3.52 8.29 4.37
CA PHE A 17 2.08 8.21 4.64
C PHE A 17 1.48 6.85 4.26
N SER A 18 2.31 5.93 3.81
CA SER A 18 1.88 4.60 3.38
C SER A 18 2.84 3.53 3.86
N ALA A 19 2.35 2.31 3.99
CA ALA A 19 3.17 1.15 4.29
C ALA A 19 2.55 -0.10 3.67
N ILE A 20 3.36 -1.09 3.38
CA ILE A 20 2.91 -2.43 3.03
C ILE A 20 3.39 -3.37 4.13
N THR A 21 2.47 -4.15 4.69
CA THR A 21 2.79 -5.25 5.59
C THR A 21 2.42 -6.59 4.99
N VAL A 22 3.14 -7.64 5.37
CA VAL A 22 2.85 -9.01 4.96
C VAL A 22 2.84 -9.93 6.18
N CYS A 23 1.89 -10.87 6.25
CA CYS A 23 2.01 -12.03 7.11
C CYS A 23 2.44 -13.20 6.21
N PRO A 24 3.73 -13.63 6.23
CA PRO A 24 4.24 -14.63 5.29
C PRO A 24 3.57 -16.00 5.47
N GLU A 25 3.16 -16.34 6.69
CA GLU A 25 2.44 -17.58 6.98
C GLU A 25 1.06 -17.65 6.32
N CYS A 26 0.36 -16.50 6.24
CA CYS A 26 -0.95 -16.42 5.63
C CYS A 26 -0.92 -15.96 4.17
N ASN A 27 0.26 -15.63 3.63
CA ASN A 27 0.45 -14.98 2.34
C ASN A 27 -0.51 -13.76 2.15
N LEU A 28 -0.65 -12.99 3.22
CA LEU A 28 -1.61 -11.90 3.31
C LEU A 28 -0.89 -10.56 3.28
N TYR A 29 -1.30 -9.67 2.39
CA TYR A 29 -0.72 -8.34 2.25
C TYR A 29 -1.70 -7.29 2.76
N ASN A 30 -1.20 -6.26 3.42
CA ASN A 30 -2.00 -5.07 3.75
C ASN A 30 -1.31 -3.82 3.24
N LEU A 31 -2.06 -3.00 2.50
CA LEU A 31 -1.66 -1.67 2.09
C LEU A 31 -2.26 -0.66 3.06
N HIS A 32 -1.41 0.09 3.73
CA HIS A 32 -1.77 1.18 4.62
C HIS A 32 -1.59 2.51 3.90
N ILE A 33 -2.61 3.39 3.94
CA ILE A 33 -2.56 4.76 3.40
C ILE A 33 -3.21 5.68 4.44
N GLY A 34 -2.38 6.41 5.18
CA GLY A 34 -2.80 7.20 6.34
C GLY A 34 -3.51 6.30 7.36
N PRO A 35 -4.75 6.61 7.78
CA PRO A 35 -5.51 5.78 8.71
C PRO A 35 -6.20 4.58 8.03
N MET A 36 -6.20 4.51 6.70
CA MET A 36 -6.89 3.44 5.96
C MET A 36 -5.97 2.24 5.78
N SER A 37 -6.57 1.04 5.83
CA SER A 37 -5.86 -0.22 5.61
C SER A 37 -6.69 -1.12 4.70
N PHE A 38 -6.05 -1.66 3.66
CA PHE A 38 -6.67 -2.54 2.67
C PHE A 38 -5.96 -3.88 2.69
N ARG A 39 -6.72 -4.95 2.91
CA ARG A 39 -6.24 -6.32 2.76
C ARG A 39 -6.23 -6.68 1.28
N LEU A 40 -5.11 -7.18 0.79
CA LEU A 40 -4.88 -7.53 -0.61
C LEU A 40 -4.41 -8.98 -0.72
N GLU A 41 -4.86 -9.65 -1.78
CA GLU A 41 -4.22 -10.86 -2.27
C GLU A 41 -2.93 -10.49 -3.02
N ALA A 42 -1.98 -11.43 -3.10
CA ALA A 42 -0.67 -11.22 -3.73
C ALA A 42 -0.78 -10.64 -5.14
N HIS A 43 -1.63 -11.23 -5.98
CA HIS A 43 -1.81 -10.79 -7.37
C HIS A 43 -2.38 -9.37 -7.49
N ILE A 44 -3.22 -8.95 -6.54
CA ILE A 44 -3.77 -7.58 -6.51
C ILE A 44 -2.66 -6.59 -6.14
N LEU A 45 -1.81 -6.96 -5.18
CA LEU A 45 -0.67 -6.13 -4.81
C LEU A 45 0.31 -5.96 -5.98
N GLU A 46 0.59 -7.04 -6.72
CA GLU A 46 1.43 -7.00 -7.92
C GLU A 46 0.89 -6.01 -8.96
N SER A 47 -0.40 -6.12 -9.32
CA SER A 47 -1.03 -5.19 -10.27
C SER A 47 -1.04 -3.73 -9.78
N VAL A 48 -1.20 -3.51 -8.47
CA VAL A 48 -1.08 -2.16 -7.89
C VAL A 48 0.34 -1.61 -8.03
N CYS A 49 1.35 -2.45 -7.77
CA CYS A 49 2.76 -2.08 -7.95
C CYS A 49 3.08 -1.76 -9.42
N GLU A 50 2.57 -2.56 -10.36
CA GLU A 50 2.70 -2.30 -11.81
C GLU A 50 2.09 -0.95 -12.20
N MET A 51 0.85 -0.68 -11.76
CA MET A 51 0.18 0.60 -12.02
C MET A 51 1.01 1.79 -11.48
N PHE A 52 1.57 1.68 -10.27
CA PHE A 52 2.42 2.74 -9.73
C PHE A 52 3.75 2.86 -10.48
N ALA A 53 4.35 1.74 -10.91
CA ALA A 53 5.57 1.77 -11.73
C ALA A 53 5.30 2.48 -13.06
N GLU A 54 4.23 2.10 -13.77
CA GLU A 54 3.79 2.75 -15.00
C GLU A 54 3.52 4.25 -14.78
N PHE A 55 2.81 4.61 -13.72
CA PHE A 55 2.54 6.01 -13.40
C PHE A 55 3.82 6.81 -13.14
N ASN A 56 4.78 6.26 -12.40
CA ASN A 56 6.06 6.93 -12.14
C ASN A 56 6.91 7.07 -13.41
N LEU A 57 6.92 6.05 -14.27
CA LEU A 57 7.59 6.11 -15.58
C LEU A 57 6.94 7.18 -16.47
N ASN A 58 5.61 7.24 -16.50
CA ASN A 58 4.85 8.21 -17.29
C ASN A 58 4.92 9.65 -16.73
N ARG A 59 5.09 9.83 -15.40
CA ARG A 59 5.28 11.15 -14.75
C ARG A 59 6.64 11.81 -14.98
N GLN A 60 7.56 11.16 -15.69
CA GLN A 60 8.70 11.88 -16.27
C GLN A 60 8.25 12.90 -17.33
N MET A 61 6.96 12.92 -17.71
CA MET A 61 6.33 14.05 -18.38
C MET A 61 5.64 14.99 -17.37
N PRO A 62 5.84 16.32 -17.45
CA PRO A 62 5.40 17.25 -16.44
C PRO A 62 3.87 17.31 -16.42
N THR A 63 3.26 16.85 -15.32
CA THR A 63 1.84 17.09 -15.03
C THR A 63 1.74 18.00 -13.81
N GLU A 64 1.30 19.24 -14.04
CA GLU A 64 0.93 20.16 -12.96
C GLU A 64 -0.28 19.59 -12.22
N VAL A 65 -0.08 19.11 -10.99
CA VAL A 65 -1.17 18.71 -10.11
C VAL A 65 -1.18 19.64 -8.90
N THR A 66 -1.96 20.72 -8.99
CA THR A 66 -2.30 21.57 -7.85
C THR A 66 -3.57 21.07 -7.18
N GLY A 67 -3.45 20.17 -6.21
CA GLY A 67 -4.51 19.88 -5.25
C GLY A 67 -4.37 20.80 -4.04
N LYS A 68 -5.19 21.84 -3.91
CA LYS A 68 -5.24 22.66 -2.68
C LYS A 68 -6.24 22.05 -1.70
N ALA A 69 -5.78 21.69 -0.51
CA ALA A 69 -6.66 21.35 0.60
C ALA A 69 -7.35 22.63 1.11
N MET A 70 -8.69 22.68 1.04
CA MET A 70 -9.46 23.73 1.71
C MET A 70 -9.86 23.23 3.09
N PHE A 71 -9.29 23.84 4.13
CA PHE A 71 -9.80 23.71 5.49
C PHE A 71 -10.87 24.80 5.70
N LYS A 72 -12.10 24.40 6.03
CA LYS A 72 -13.11 25.33 6.56
C LYS A 72 -13.06 25.25 8.09
N HIS A 73 -12.80 26.39 8.72
CA HIS A 73 -12.90 26.58 10.17
C HIS A 73 -14.36 26.68 10.62
#